data_AF-A0A0F3M5Z2-F1
#
_entry.id   AF-A0A0F3M5Z2-F1
#
_cell.length_a   1.000
_cell.length_b   1.000
_cell.length_c   1.000
_cell.angle_alpha   90.00
_cell.angle_beta   90.00
_cell.angle_gamma   90.00
#
_symmetry.space_group_name_H-M   'P 1'
#
loop_
_entity.id
_entity.type
_entity.pdbx_description
1 polymer ?
#
loop_
_entity_poly.entity_id
_entity_poly.type
_entity_poly.pdbx_seq_one_letter_code
_entity_poly.pdbx_strand_id
1 'polypeptide(L)' 'MSIAISNEQKPFLHWVGGKRRIVNKLIEHLPSGPYYNYYEPFLGGGALFFKLGICLNNVFCLILIST' A
#
# COMPACT_ATOMS: atom_id res chain seq x y z
N MET A 1 -7.24 9.68 30.80
CA MET A 1 -6.20 9.61 29.75
C MET A 1 -6.91 9.29 28.44
N SER A 2 -7.19 10.31 27.62
CA SER A 2 -7.95 10.14 26.37
C SER A 2 -7.13 9.28 25.42
N ILE A 3 -7.67 8.13 25.03
CA ILE A 3 -6.99 7.21 24.11
C ILE A 3 -7.19 7.80 22.71
N ALA A 4 -6.15 8.41 22.16
CA ALA A 4 -6.16 8.86 20.78
C ALA A 4 -6.12 7.63 19.87
N ILE A 5 -7.29 7.15 19.44
CA ILE A 5 -7.39 6.09 18.44
C ILE A 5 -7.02 6.73 17.09
N SER A 6 -5.73 6.68 16.75
CA SER A 6 -5.26 7.07 15.41
C SER A 6 -5.80 6.08 14.39
N ASN A 7 -6.78 6.49 13.58
CA ASN A 7 -7.44 5.67 12.56
C ASN A 7 -6.57 5.46 11.31
N GLU A 8 -5.26 5.29 11.49
CA GLU A 8 -4.33 5.03 10.40
C GLU A 8 -4.17 3.52 10.22
N GLN A 9 -4.64 3.02 9.08
CA GLN A 9 -4.49 1.62 8.68
C GLN A 9 -3.00 1.32 8.47
N LYS A 10 -2.38 0.66 9.45
CA LYS A 10 -0.97 0.28 9.43
C LYS A 10 -0.85 -1.22 9.17
N PRO A 11 0.06 -1.67 8.28
CA PRO A 11 0.33 -3.09 8.10
C PRO A 11 0.72 -3.73 9.45
N PHE A 12 0.01 -4.79 9.85
CA PHE A 12 0.26 -5.54 11.09
C PHE A 12 1.43 -6.53 10.97
N LEU A 13 1.85 -6.84 9.74
CA LEU A 13 2.96 -7.75 9.46
C LEU A 13 4.27 -6.99 9.25
N HIS A 14 5.31 -7.38 9.99
CA HIS A 14 6.68 -6.90 9.77
C HIS A 14 7.27 -7.64 8.56
N TRP A 15 7.17 -7.05 7.37
CA TRP A 15 7.72 -7.60 6.13
C TRP A 15 9.11 -7.03 5.83
N VAL A 16 10.11 -7.90 5.64
CA VAL A 16 11.46 -7.51 5.20
C VAL A 16 11.38 -7.00 3.76
N GLY A 17 11.86 -5.78 3.51
CA GLY A 17 11.74 -5.13 2.18
C GLY A 17 10.45 -4.31 1.99
N GLY A 18 9.76 -3.94 3.09
CA GLY A 18 8.61 -3.04 3.01
C GLY A 18 8.92 -1.71 2.32
N LYS A 19 8.14 -1.36 1.30
CA LYS A 19 8.36 -0.17 0.45
C LYS A 19 8.11 1.18 1.15
N ARG A 20 7.89 1.23 2.47
CA ARG A 20 7.52 2.45 3.23
C ARG A 20 8.43 3.66 2.96
N ARG A 21 9.75 3.47 2.81
CA ARG A 21 10.70 4.58 2.55
C ARG A 21 10.56 5.18 1.15
N ILE A 22 10.14 4.39 0.17
CA ILE A 22 10.03 4.81 -1.24
C ILE A 22 8.59 5.11 -1.66
N VAL A 23 7.60 4.79 -0.82
CA VAL A 23 6.17 5.01 -1.09
C VAL A 23 5.87 6.44 -1.50
N ASN A 24 6.44 7.45 -0.83
CA ASN A 24 6.19 8.85 -1.16
C ASN A 24 6.64 9.20 -2.59
N LYS A 25 7.84 8.76 -2.98
CA LYS A 25 8.36 8.95 -4.36
C LYS A 25 7.54 8.17 -5.39
N LEU A 26 7.10 6.96 -5.05
CA LEU A 26 6.26 6.18 -5.94
C LEU A 26 4.92 6.88 -6.22
N ILE A 27 4.35 7.54 -5.22
CA ILE A 27 3.08 8.28 -5.36
C ILE A 27 3.21 9.45 -6.34
N GLU A 28 4.35 10.14 -6.32
CA GLU A 28 4.62 11.26 -7.24
C GLU A 28 4.62 10.83 -8.71
N HIS A 29 4.91 9.56 -8.99
CA HIS A 29 4.94 8.98 -10.33
C HIS A 29 3.63 8.27 -10.72
N LEU A 30 2.60 8.30 -9.87
CA LEU A 30 1.32 7.69 -10.19
C LEU A 30 0.55 8.54 -11.21
N PRO A 31 -0.26 7.89 -12.07
CA PRO A 31 -1.10 8.61 -13.02
C PRO A 31 -2.08 9.52 -12.28
N SER A 32 -2.18 10.76 -12.74
CA SER A 32 -3.13 11.73 -12.20
C SER A 32 -4.53 11.41 -12.73
N GLY A 33 -5.42 10.95 -11.84
CA GLY A 33 -6.80 10.62 -12.19
C GLY A 33 -7.62 10.16 -10.99
N PRO A 34 -8.97 10.18 -11.08
CA PRO A 34 -9.83 9.82 -9.96
C PRO A 34 -9.74 8.33 -9.62
N TYR A 35 -9.45 7.47 -10.61
CA TYR A 35 -9.31 6.04 -10.44
C TYR A 35 -8.34 5.43 -11.43
N TYR A 36 -7.58 4.43 -10.99
CA TYR A 36 -6.75 3.59 -11.86
C TYR A 36 -6.74 2.14 -11.37
N ASN A 37 -6.34 1.25 -12.26
CA ASN A 37 -6.13 -0.16 -11.92
C ASN A 37 -4.73 -0.32 -11.36
N TYR A 38 -4.63 -0.87 -10.15
CA TYR A 38 -3.38 -1.07 -9.44
C TYR A 38 -2.99 -2.55 -9.46
N TYR A 39 -1.88 -2.83 -10.11
CA TYR A 39 -1.30 -4.17 -10.19
C TYR A 39 0.03 -4.16 -9.44
N GLU A 40 0.07 -4.81 -8.28
CA GLU A 40 1.30 -5.00 -7.53
C GLU A 40 1.63 -6.50 -7.49
N PRO A 41 2.47 -7.03 -8.40
CA PRO A 41 2.75 -8.47 -8.46
C PRO A 41 3.48 -9.02 -7.22
N PHE A 42 3.96 -8.14 -6.32
CA PHE A 42 4.61 -8.52 -5.07
C PHE A 42 4.19 -7.57 -3.94
N LEU A 43 3.09 -7.87 -3.23
CA LEU A 43 2.56 -7.02 -2.15
C LEU A 43 3.60 -6.74 -1.07
N GLY A 44 4.29 -7.82 -0.65
CA GLY A 44 5.00 -7.87 0.62
C GLY A 44 4.14 -7.32 1.76
N GLY A 45 4.62 -6.24 2.40
CA GLY A 45 3.92 -5.55 3.48
C GLY A 45 2.85 -4.53 3.08
N GLY A 46 2.48 -4.42 1.79
CA GLY A 46 1.33 -3.63 1.32
C GLY A 46 1.40 -2.11 1.56
N ALA A 47 2.59 -1.55 1.78
CA ALA A 47 2.75 -0.17 2.21
C ALA A 47 2.19 0.87 1.22
N LEU A 48 2.29 0.62 -0.08
CA LEU A 48 1.75 1.50 -1.11
C LEU A 48 0.23 1.31 -1.23
N PHE A 49 -0.26 0.07 -1.17
CA PHE A 49 -1.69 -0.24 -1.16
C PHE A 49 -2.46 0.49 -0.04
N PHE A 50 -2.01 0.39 1.21
CA PHE A 50 -2.65 1.08 2.34
C PHE A 50 -2.61 2.62 2.21
N LYS A 51 -1.65 3.15 1.46
CA LYS A 51 -1.52 4.59 1.23
C LYS A 51 -2.45 5.09 0.10
N LEU A 52 -2.84 4.21 -0.82
CA LEU A 52 -3.65 4.53 -2.00
C LEU A 52 -5.13 4.20 -1.88
N GLY A 53 -5.57 3.54 -0.80
CA GLY A 53 -6.83 2.79 -0.69
C GLY A 53 -8.16 3.47 -1.10
N ILE A 54 -8.21 4.78 -1.34
CA ILE A 54 -9.39 5.51 -1.82
C ILE A 54 -9.41 5.72 -3.36
N CYS A 55 -8.28 5.59 -4.05
CA CYS A 55 -8.15 5.95 -5.48
C CYS A 55 -8.07 4.76 -6.44
N LEU A 56 -8.39 3.54 -5.99
CA LEU A 56 -8.18 2.30 -6.76
C LEU A 56 -9.52 1.71 -7.24
N ASN A 57 -9.62 1.39 -8.54
CA ASN A 57 -10.79 0.69 -9.11
C ASN A 57 -10.66 -0.82 -8.99
N ASN A 58 -9.56 -1.36 -9.51
CA ASN A 58 -9.23 -2.78 -9.44
C ASN A 58 -7.87 -2.95 -8.81
N VAL A 59 -7.76 -3.95 -7.94
CA VAL A 59 -6.55 -4.27 -7.19
C VAL A 59 -6.19 -5.71 -7.49
N PHE A 60 -5.06 -5.92 -8.14
CA PHE A 60 -4.51 -7.25 -8.34
C PHE A 60 -3.17 -7.35 -7.64
N CYS A 61 -3.06 -8.31 -6.74
CA CYS A 61 -1.85 -8.53 -6.01
C CYS A 61 -1.54 -10.02 -5.90
N LEU A 62 -0.34 -10.40 -6.33
CA LEU A 62 0.15 -11.75 -6.12
C LEU A 62 0.99 -11.72 -4.85
N ILE A 63 0.56 -12.46 -3.84
CA ILE A 63 1.39 -12.76 -2.68
C ILE A 63 2.21 -13.98 -3.10
N LEU A 64 3.32 -13.76 -3.79
CA LEU A 64 4.31 -14.80 -4.02
C LEU A 64 5.01 -15.06 -2.69
N ILE A 65 4.38 -15.89 -1.85
CA ILE A 65 5.07 -16.63 -0.81
C ILE A 65 5.81 -17.71 -1.59
N SER A 66 7.05 -17.42 -1.97
CA SER A 66 7.94 -18.43 -2.55
C SER A 66 7.92 -19.65 -1.63
N THR A 67 7.58 -20.79 -2.24
CA THR A 67 7.77 -22.15 -1.68
C THR A 67 9.11 -22.30 -0.97
#